data_AF-A0A2Z5BWC7-F1
#
_entry.id   AF-A0A2Z5BWC7-F1
#
_cell.length_a   1.000
_cell.length_b   1.000
_cell.length_c   1.000
_cell.angle_alpha   90.00
_cell.angle_beta   90.00
_cell.angle_gamma   90.00
#
_symmetry.space_group_name_H-M   'P 1'
#
loop_
_entity.id
_entity.type
_entity.pdbx_description
1 polymer ?
#
loop_
_entity_poly.entity_id
_entity_poly.type
_entity_poly.pdbx_seq_one_letter_code
_entity_poly.pdbx_strand_id
1 'polypeptide(L)'
;MADIVDGATGELRLSPAERAVTTMLAIPSGIYGPPLGPGEIDQKIHDIADLIEHIAQVIVVLYEDKHAAEEKYLGTFADYMVMHEKSGTQMARQYAIAKTRTELHELNVAKEKLRYAEEMQKAIQNRSFGLMNIGKRITAAFGMGSSR
;
A
#
# COMPACT_ATOMS: atom_id res chain seq x y z
N MET A 1 13.28 11.12 -13.09
CA MET A 1 14.11 10.34 -12.15
C MET A 1 14.01 8.90 -12.62
N ALA A 2 15.14 8.25 -12.84
CA ALA A 2 15.18 6.88 -13.36
C ALA A 2 14.86 5.89 -12.24
N ASP A 3 14.07 4.88 -12.56
CA ASP A 3 13.66 3.81 -11.66
C ASP A 3 14.88 2.98 -11.21
N ILE A 4 14.98 2.69 -9.91
CA ILE A 4 16.02 1.81 -9.38
C ILE A 4 15.40 0.44 -9.11
N VAL A 5 15.91 -0.58 -9.79
CA VAL A 5 15.44 -1.96 -9.70
C VAL A 5 16.50 -2.81 -9.00
N ASP A 6 16.09 -3.68 -8.08
CA ASP A 6 16.96 -4.68 -7.46
C ASP A 6 17.41 -5.70 -8.51
N GLY A 7 18.72 -5.91 -8.65
CA GLY A 7 19.30 -6.75 -9.69
C GLY A 7 19.14 -8.26 -9.48
N ALA A 8 18.73 -8.70 -8.28
CA ALA A 8 18.51 -10.11 -7.96
C ALA A 8 17.02 -10.48 -8.02
N THR A 9 16.12 -9.59 -7.62
CA THR A 9 14.68 -9.84 -7.57
C THR A 9 13.88 -9.17 -8.69
N GLY A 10 14.43 -8.14 -9.34
CA GLY A 10 13.72 -7.34 -10.33
C GLY A 10 12.68 -6.38 -9.73
N GLU A 11 12.71 -6.16 -8.41
CA GLU A 11 11.76 -5.31 -7.69
C GLU A 11 12.18 -3.83 -7.73
N LEU A 12 11.22 -2.94 -7.91
CA LEU A 12 11.42 -1.49 -7.91
C LEU A 12 11.64 -0.98 -6.48
N ARG A 13 12.83 -0.43 -6.20
CA ARG A 13 13.20 0.16 -4.90
C ARG A 13 12.83 1.63 -4.76
N LEU A 14 12.83 2.39 -5.86
CA LEU A 14 12.47 3.80 -5.91
C LEU A 14 11.69 4.03 -7.20
N SER A 15 10.39 4.31 -7.09
CA SER A 15 9.51 4.47 -8.25
C SER A 15 8.59 5.69 -8.11
N PRO A 16 8.13 6.27 -9.24
CA PRO A 16 7.06 7.26 -9.32
C PRO A 16 5.77 6.87 -8.59
N ALA A 17 5.59 5.59 -8.25
CA ALA A 17 4.45 5.09 -7.48
C ALA A 17 4.39 5.69 -6.08
N GLU A 18 5.51 5.94 -5.42
CA GLU A 18 5.51 6.64 -4.12
C GLU A 18 4.88 8.04 -4.26
N ARG A 19 5.18 8.73 -5.35
CA ARG A 19 4.62 10.04 -5.67
C ARG A 19 3.14 9.97 -6.05
N ALA A 20 2.75 8.98 -6.86
CA ALA A 20 1.35 8.75 -7.22
C ALA A 20 0.49 8.42 -6.00
N VAL A 21 1.03 7.59 -5.09
CA VAL A 21 0.34 7.17 -3.88
C VAL A 21 0.30 8.31 -2.85
N THR A 22 1.38 9.10 -2.69
CA THR A 22 1.35 10.33 -1.87
C THR A 22 0.30 11.33 -2.38
N THR A 23 0.08 11.39 -3.71
CA THR A 23 -0.93 12.27 -4.32
C THR A 23 -2.35 11.71 -4.16
N MET A 24 -2.53 10.40 -4.29
CA MET A 24 -3.81 9.71 -4.05
C MET A 24 -4.22 9.76 -2.56
N LEU A 25 -3.24 9.72 -1.67
CA LEU A 25 -3.44 9.69 -0.22
C LEU A 25 -3.45 11.06 0.42
N ALA A 26 -3.60 12.14 -0.35
CA ALA A 26 -3.59 13.55 0.04
C ALA A 26 -3.85 13.75 1.54
N ILE A 27 -2.77 13.65 2.33
CA ILE A 27 -2.87 13.63 3.78
C ILE A 27 -3.28 15.05 4.20
N PRO A 28 -4.45 15.26 4.85
CA PRO A 28 -4.86 16.59 5.26
C PRO A 28 -3.77 17.27 6.08
N SER A 29 -3.49 18.53 5.79
CA SER A 29 -2.51 19.31 6.55
C SER A 29 -2.93 19.38 8.03
N GLY A 30 -1.97 19.22 8.94
CA GLY A 30 -2.21 19.32 10.38
C GLY A 30 -2.28 17.98 11.13
N ILE A 31 -2.04 16.83 10.51
CA ILE A 31 -1.86 15.59 11.31
C ILE A 31 -0.55 15.66 12.11
N TYR A 32 0.52 16.24 11.55
CA TYR A 32 1.81 16.49 12.23
C TYR A 32 1.87 17.86 12.95
N GLY A 33 0.73 18.39 13.39
CA GLY A 33 0.63 19.71 14.05
C GLY A 33 0.82 19.68 15.58
N PRO A 34 0.91 20.86 16.22
CA PRO A 34 1.05 21.02 17.67
C PRO A 34 -0.11 20.35 18.46
N PRO A 35 0.05 20.11 19.77
CA PRO A 35 -0.90 19.32 20.56
C PRO A 35 -2.32 19.89 20.47
N LEU A 36 -3.24 18.99 20.14
CA LEU A 36 -4.67 19.26 19.92
C LEU A 36 -5.41 19.37 21.26
N GLY A 37 -6.39 20.27 21.34
CA GLY A 37 -7.31 20.33 22.47
C GLY A 37 -8.22 19.10 22.56
N PRO A 38 -8.87 18.85 23.72
CA PRO A 38 -9.69 17.64 23.93
C PRO A 38 -10.78 17.42 22.87
N GLY A 39 -11.50 18.47 22.47
CA GLY A 39 -12.53 18.38 21.43
C GLY A 39 -11.99 18.20 20.00
N GLU A 40 -10.72 18.56 19.77
CA GLU A 40 -10.05 18.35 18.48
C GLU A 40 -9.52 16.92 18.34
N ILE A 41 -9.23 16.24 19.45
CA ILE A 41 -8.78 14.84 19.45
C ILE A 41 -9.91 13.91 19.03
N ASP A 42 -11.12 14.11 19.57
CA ASP A 42 -12.28 13.27 19.23
C ASP A 42 -12.67 13.42 17.75
N GLN A 43 -12.68 14.65 17.22
CA GLN A 43 -12.91 14.88 15.79
C GLN A 43 -11.84 14.18 14.93
N LYS A 44 -10.56 14.26 15.30
CA LYS A 44 -9.51 13.55 14.55
C LYS A 44 -9.59 12.04 14.63
N ILE A 45 -10.10 11.48 15.73
CA ILE A 45 -10.33 10.03 15.84
C ILE A 45 -11.42 9.62 14.85
N HIS A 46 -12.50 10.39 14.73
CA HIS A 46 -13.55 10.16 13.72
C HIS A 46 -13.01 10.28 12.29
N ASP A 47 -12.29 11.36 11.98
CA ASP A 47 -11.70 11.56 10.64
C ASP A 47 -10.73 10.42 10.26
N ILE A 48 -9.98 9.89 11.25
CA ILE A 48 -9.09 8.75 11.04
C ILE A 48 -9.88 7.44 10.85
N ALA A 49 -11.01 7.26 11.53
CA ALA A 49 -11.84 6.08 11.35
C ALA A 49 -12.41 6.01 9.92
N ASP A 50 -12.95 7.14 9.42
CA ASP A 50 -13.46 7.25 8.05
C ASP A 50 -12.34 7.02 7.01
N LEU A 51 -11.13 7.54 7.29
CA LEU A 51 -9.96 7.30 6.44
C LEU A 51 -9.55 5.82 6.43
N ILE A 52 -9.60 5.13 7.57
CA ILE A 52 -9.30 3.69 7.64
C ILE A 52 -10.31 2.88 6.82
N GLU A 53 -11.59 3.22 6.87
CA GLU A 53 -12.64 2.57 6.08
C GLU A 53 -12.42 2.81 4.58
N HIS A 54 -12.11 4.05 4.20
CA HIS A 54 -11.79 4.38 2.81
C HIS A 54 -10.57 3.60 2.31
N ILE A 55 -9.49 3.52 3.10
CA ILE A 55 -8.30 2.75 2.74
C ILE A 55 -8.63 1.27 2.56
N ALA A 56 -9.48 0.69 3.39
CA ALA A 56 -9.90 -0.70 3.25
C ALA A 56 -10.61 -0.96 1.91
N GLN A 57 -11.49 -0.05 1.47
CA GLN A 57 -12.15 -0.14 0.16
C GLN A 57 -11.14 -0.07 -0.99
N VAL A 58 -10.15 0.84 -0.90
CA VAL A 58 -9.08 0.96 -1.90
C VAL A 58 -8.23 -0.31 -1.95
N ILE A 59 -7.89 -0.91 -0.81
CA ILE A 59 -7.12 -2.16 -0.75
C ILE A 59 -7.84 -3.29 -1.50
N VAL A 60 -9.16 -3.41 -1.37
CA VAL A 60 -9.95 -4.43 -2.11
C VAL A 60 -9.78 -4.27 -3.62
N VAL A 61 -9.89 -3.03 -4.14
CA VAL A 61 -9.69 -2.76 -5.56
C VAL A 61 -8.25 -3.07 -6.00
N LEU A 62 -7.26 -2.76 -5.17
CA LEU A 62 -5.86 -3.09 -5.46
C LEU A 62 -5.58 -4.60 -5.47
N TYR A 63 -6.30 -5.38 -4.67
CA TYR A 63 -6.26 -6.84 -4.75
C TYR A 63 -6.79 -7.33 -6.10
N GLU A 64 -7.93 -6.81 -6.56
CA GLU A 64 -8.49 -7.14 -7.88
C GLU A 64 -7.52 -6.79 -9.02
N ASP A 65 -6.92 -5.59 -8.99
CA ASP A 65 -5.90 -5.17 -9.94
C ASP A 65 -4.68 -6.10 -9.94
N LYS A 66 -4.21 -6.50 -8.75
CA LYS A 66 -3.10 -7.46 -8.59
C LYS A 66 -3.46 -8.82 -9.16
N HIS A 67 -4.68 -9.30 -8.94
CA HIS A 67 -5.15 -10.58 -9.47
C HIS A 67 -5.26 -10.54 -11.00
N ALA A 68 -5.84 -9.49 -11.57
CA ALA A 68 -5.93 -9.32 -13.01
C ALA A 68 -4.54 -9.27 -13.68
N ALA A 69 -3.59 -8.55 -13.09
CA ALA A 69 -2.22 -8.52 -13.58
C ALA A 69 -1.50 -9.87 -13.46
N GLU A 70 -1.78 -10.63 -12.41
CA GLU A 70 -1.23 -11.97 -12.19
C GLU A 70 -1.75 -12.98 -13.20
N GLU A 71 -3.07 -12.99 -13.46
CA GLU A 71 -3.68 -13.84 -14.49
C GLU A 71 -3.12 -13.52 -15.87
N LYS A 72 -2.98 -12.23 -16.21
CA LYS A 72 -2.38 -11.79 -17.48
C LYS A 72 -0.93 -12.27 -17.63
N TYR A 73 -0.11 -12.10 -16.59
CA TYR A 73 1.27 -12.58 -16.60
C TYR A 73 1.35 -14.10 -16.77
N LEU A 74 0.58 -14.86 -15.98
CA LEU A 74 0.58 -16.32 -16.04
C LEU A 74 0.09 -16.86 -17.38
N GLY A 75 -0.97 -16.27 -17.94
CA GLY A 75 -1.49 -16.63 -19.27
C GLY A 75 -0.45 -16.41 -20.36
N THR A 76 0.11 -15.21 -20.42
CA THR A 76 1.13 -14.85 -21.43
C THR A 76 2.38 -15.71 -21.27
N PHE A 77 2.79 -16.01 -20.04
CA PHE A 77 3.94 -16.86 -19.75
C PHE A 77 3.70 -18.30 -20.21
N ALA A 78 2.51 -18.84 -19.95
CA ALA A 78 2.13 -20.17 -20.40
C ALA A 78 2.11 -20.27 -21.94
N ASP A 79 1.58 -19.27 -22.63
CA ASP A 79 1.55 -19.25 -24.10
C ASP A 79 2.96 -19.33 -24.69
N TYR A 80 3.91 -18.56 -24.15
CA TYR A 80 5.31 -18.61 -24.61
C TYR A 80 6.05 -19.89 -24.21
N MET A 81 5.68 -20.53 -23.11
CA MET A 81 6.21 -21.84 -22.73
C MET A 81 5.81 -22.94 -23.73
N VAL A 82 4.57 -22.89 -24.25
CA VAL A 82 4.04 -23.90 -25.17
C VAL A 82 4.54 -23.70 -26.61
N MET A 83 4.79 -22.45 -27.03
CA MET A 83 5.32 -22.15 -28.39
C MET A 83 6.65 -22.84 -28.73
N HIS A 84 7.44 -23.22 -27.72
CA HIS A 84 8.77 -23.82 -27.87
C HIS A 84 8.85 -25.25 -27.31
N GLU A 85 7.77 -26.02 -27.43
CA GLU A 85 7.67 -27.41 -26.93
C GLU A 85 8.86 -28.31 -27.33
N LYS A 86 9.41 -28.11 -28.54
CA LYS A 86 10.53 -28.90 -29.09
C LYS A 86 11.93 -28.42 -28.67
N SER A 87 12.06 -27.23 -28.07
CA SER A 87 13.35 -26.60 -27.74
C SER A 87 13.93 -27.05 -26.39
N GLY A 88 13.22 -27.90 -25.66
CA GLY A 88 13.57 -28.32 -24.30
C GLY A 88 13.13 -27.30 -23.25
N THR A 89 12.75 -27.80 -22.07
CA THR A 89 12.02 -27.03 -21.04
C THR A 89 12.79 -25.80 -20.51
N GLN A 90 14.12 -25.86 -20.45
CA GLN A 90 14.94 -24.73 -19.98
C GLN A 90 14.98 -23.57 -20.98
N MET A 91 15.16 -23.84 -22.27
CA MET A 91 15.18 -22.81 -23.32
C MET A 91 13.79 -22.15 -23.45
N ALA A 92 12.73 -22.94 -23.44
CA ALA A 92 11.35 -22.43 -23.46
C ALA A 92 11.07 -21.50 -22.26
N ARG A 93 11.53 -21.87 -21.06
CA ARG A 93 11.41 -21.03 -19.86
C ARG A 93 12.18 -19.74 -19.97
N GLN A 94 13.44 -19.76 -20.40
CA GLN A 94 14.23 -18.54 -20.54
C GLN A 94 13.62 -17.59 -21.58
N TYR A 95 13.09 -18.15 -22.68
CA TYR A 95 12.39 -17.38 -23.70
C TYR A 95 11.12 -16.73 -23.14
N ALA A 96 10.28 -17.50 -22.46
CA ALA A 96 9.04 -17.00 -21.85
C ALA A 96 9.34 -15.87 -20.87
N ILE A 97 10.31 -16.05 -19.95
CA ILE A 97 10.77 -15.00 -19.03
C ILE A 97 11.21 -13.74 -19.77
N ALA A 98 11.97 -13.88 -20.86
CA ALA A 98 12.46 -12.74 -21.62
C ALA A 98 11.32 -11.99 -22.35
N LYS A 99 10.26 -12.69 -22.76
CA LYS A 99 9.13 -12.12 -23.49
C LYS A 99 8.04 -11.53 -22.60
N THR A 100 7.86 -12.06 -21.39
CA THR A 100 6.84 -11.57 -20.44
C THR A 100 7.35 -10.53 -19.47
N ARG A 101 8.44 -9.82 -19.80
CA ARG A 101 9.05 -8.83 -18.89
C ARG A 101 8.12 -7.66 -18.59
N THR A 102 7.32 -7.25 -19.56
CA THR A 102 6.36 -6.15 -19.41
C THR A 102 5.23 -6.54 -18.46
N GLU A 103 4.63 -7.71 -18.66
CA GLU A 103 3.55 -8.22 -17.83
C GLU A 103 4.03 -8.50 -16.41
N LEU A 104 5.25 -9.02 -16.25
CA LEU A 104 5.88 -9.18 -14.95
C LEU A 104 6.09 -7.83 -14.24
N HIS A 105 6.50 -6.81 -14.99
CA HIS A 105 6.66 -5.46 -14.46
C HIS A 105 5.32 -4.87 -14.01
N GLU A 106 4.26 -5.01 -14.82
CA GLU A 106 2.90 -4.59 -14.47
C GLU A 106 2.40 -5.27 -13.18
N LEU A 107 2.62 -6.58 -13.06
CA LEU A 107 2.30 -7.33 -11.84
C LEU A 107 3.07 -6.81 -10.62
N ASN A 108 4.37 -6.54 -10.77
CA ASN A 108 5.19 -6.01 -9.69
C ASN A 108 4.74 -4.61 -9.26
N VAL A 109 4.33 -3.76 -10.21
CA VAL A 109 3.75 -2.45 -9.91
C VAL A 109 2.44 -2.59 -9.13
N ALA A 110 1.56 -3.52 -9.51
CA ALA A 110 0.31 -3.77 -8.78
C ALA A 110 0.57 -4.25 -7.35
N LYS A 111 1.52 -5.18 -7.16
CA LYS A 111 1.94 -5.65 -5.83
C LYS A 111 2.49 -4.53 -4.95
N GLU A 112 3.32 -3.65 -5.50
CA GLU A 112 3.87 -2.53 -4.73
C GLU A 112 2.80 -1.51 -4.32
N LYS A 113 1.82 -1.23 -5.19
CA LYS A 113 0.67 -0.38 -4.83
C LYS A 113 -0.09 -0.95 -3.64
N LEU A 114 -0.39 -2.25 -3.69
CA LEU A 114 -1.07 -2.96 -2.61
C LEU A 114 -0.26 -2.92 -1.31
N ARG A 115 1.04 -3.26 -1.38
CA ARG A 115 1.95 -3.22 -0.23
C ARG A 115 1.97 -1.84 0.43
N TYR A 116 2.05 -0.78 -0.36
CA TYR A 116 2.06 0.58 0.17
C TYR A 116 0.73 0.92 0.87
N ALA A 117 -0.41 0.55 0.27
CA ALA A 117 -1.71 0.79 0.87
C ALA A 117 -1.87 0.06 2.23
N GLU A 118 -1.41 -1.19 2.32
CA GLU A 118 -1.42 -1.97 3.57
C GLU A 118 -0.50 -1.35 4.65
N GLU A 119 0.70 -0.91 4.27
CA GLU A 119 1.61 -0.22 5.21
C GLU A 119 1.04 1.12 5.69
N MET A 120 0.35 1.85 4.81
CA MET A 120 -0.31 3.10 5.18
C MET A 120 -1.49 2.86 6.15
N GLN A 121 -2.29 1.82 5.91
CA GLN A 121 -3.37 1.42 6.81
C GLN A 121 -2.82 1.12 8.21
N LYS A 122 -1.72 0.38 8.32
CA LYS A 122 -1.04 0.08 9.60
C LYS A 122 -0.56 1.37 10.28
N ALA A 123 0.08 2.27 9.53
CA ALA A 123 0.58 3.52 10.07
C ALA A 123 -0.55 4.40 10.65
N ILE A 124 -1.67 4.47 9.94
CA ILE A 124 -2.85 5.25 10.36
C ILE A 124 -3.53 4.59 11.58
N GLN A 125 -3.69 3.27 11.58
CA GLN A 125 -4.22 2.53 12.74
C GLN A 125 -3.36 2.75 13.99
N ASN A 126 -2.04 2.63 13.87
CA ASN A 126 -1.11 2.88 14.97
C ASN A 126 -1.25 4.31 15.52
N ARG A 127 -1.42 5.29 14.62
CA ARG A 127 -1.65 6.68 15.01
C ARG A 127 -2.99 6.87 15.72
N SER A 128 -4.06 6.22 15.25
CA SER A 128 -5.37 6.22 15.91
C SER A 128 -5.27 5.72 17.35
N PHE A 129 -4.59 4.59 17.57
CA PHE A 129 -4.35 4.06 18.92
C PHE A 129 -3.53 5.02 19.79
N GLY A 130 -2.53 5.70 19.21
CA GLY A 130 -1.78 6.75 19.89
C GLY A 130 -2.69 7.89 20.38
N LEU A 131 -3.58 8.39 19.50
CA LEU A 131 -4.53 9.45 19.83
C LEU A 131 -5.57 9.02 20.86
N MET A 132 -6.14 7.81 20.74
CA MET A 132 -7.07 7.26 21.73
C MET A 132 -6.44 7.17 23.13
N ASN A 133 -5.17 6.76 23.21
CA ASN A 133 -4.45 6.70 24.49
C ASN A 133 -4.20 8.09 25.10
N ILE A 134 -3.90 9.08 24.25
CA ILE A 134 -3.75 10.48 24.68
C ILE A 134 -5.10 11.03 25.17
N GLY A 135 -6.18 10.83 24.42
CA GLY A 135 -7.53 11.26 24.80
C GLY A 135 -8.01 10.67 26.12
N LYS A 136 -7.78 9.36 26.35
CA LYS A 136 -8.06 8.71 27.65
C LYS A 136 -7.29 9.33 28.80
N ARG A 137 -6.00 9.64 28.62
CA ARG A 137 -5.16 10.27 29.65
C ARG A 137 -5.61 11.69 29.98
N ILE A 138 -5.96 12.48 28.96
CA ILE A 138 -6.47 13.84 29.12
C ILE A 138 -7.80 13.81 29.88
N THR A 139 -8.74 12.96 29.46
CA THR A 139 -10.04 12.80 30.12
C THR A 139 -9.90 12.39 31.59
N ALA A 140 -9.00 11.44 31.89
CA ALA A 140 -8.70 11.04 33.27
C ALA A 140 -8.11 12.19 34.12
N ALA A 141 -7.21 12.99 33.54
CA ALA A 141 -6.61 14.14 34.22
C ALA A 141 -7.64 15.24 34.55
N PHE A 142 -8.56 15.53 33.62
CA PHE A 142 -9.65 16.49 33.86
C PHE A 142 -10.73 15.91 34.79
N GLY A 143 -11.02 14.61 34.73
CA GLY A 143 -11.95 13.93 35.62
C GLY A 143 -11.50 13.86 37.08
N MET A 144 -10.19 13.75 37.35
CA MET A 144 -9.63 13.83 38.72
C MET A 144 -9.53 15.27 39.27
N GLY A 145 -9.58 16.29 38.40
CA GLY A 145 -9.54 17.69 38.81
C GLY A 145 -10.86 18.21 39.40
N SER A 146 -11.98 17.54 39.13
CA SER A 146 -13.32 17.96 39.55
C SER A 146 -13.78 17.37 40.90
N SER A 147 -12.94 16.61 41.60
CA SER A 147 -13.28 15.95 42.88
C SER A 147 -12.53 16.50 44.10
N ARG A 148 -12.13 17.78 44.10
CA ARG A 148 -11.63 18.47 45.30
C ARG A 148 -12.43 19.73 45.58
#